data_AF-A0A378AUK2-F1
#
_entry.id   AF-A0A378AUK2-F1
#
_cell.length_a   1.000
_cell.length_b   1.000
_cell.length_c   1.000
_cell.angle_alpha   90.00
_cell.angle_beta   90.00
_cell.angle_gamma   90.00
#
_symmetry.space_group_name_H-M   'P 1'
#
loop_
_entity.id
_entity.type
_entity.pdbx_description
1 polymer ?
#
loop_
_entity_poly.entity_id
_entity_poly.type
_entity_poly.pdbx_seq_one_letter_code
_entity_poly.pdbx_strand_id
1 'polypeptide(L)'
;MRAAQGTGVKVIKRKVFLDDTQNEADIRNQFNRAIALARRNGSAIAIGHPHPTTVRVLQQMVYNLPPDITLVRPSSLLNEPQVDNSTPNYAQPPAQQTQQKPRNPFHGVKSCKPKRPLEPVNASRFFTILSDSISQSALIQYYRLKWQGWDNPGN
;
A
#
# COMPACT_ATOMS: atom_id res chain seq x y z
N MET A 1 0.68 7.60 4.34
CA MET A 1 -0.67 7.57 4.96
C MET A 1 -1.66 8.55 4.34
N ARG A 2 -1.21 9.55 3.56
CA ARG A 2 -2.04 10.66 3.06
C ARG A 2 -3.25 10.26 2.20
N ALA A 3 -3.14 9.19 1.40
CA ALA A 3 -4.22 8.77 0.49
C ALA A 3 -5.51 8.30 1.20
N ALA A 4 -5.41 7.77 2.42
CA ALA A 4 -6.57 7.31 3.19
C ALA A 4 -7.09 8.38 4.18
N GLN A 5 -6.42 9.54 4.28
CA GLN A 5 -6.84 10.61 5.17
C GLN A 5 -8.21 11.15 4.72
N GLY A 6 -9.18 11.16 5.65
CA GLY A 6 -10.55 11.59 5.37
C GLY A 6 -11.49 10.52 4.80
N THR A 7 -11.02 9.29 4.58
CA THR A 7 -11.84 8.21 3.97
C THR A 7 -12.50 7.27 5.00
N GLY A 8 -12.16 7.39 6.29
CA GLY A 8 -12.60 6.44 7.34
C GLY A 8 -11.95 5.05 7.25
N VAL A 9 -11.18 4.77 6.19
CA VAL A 9 -10.48 3.50 6.00
C VAL A 9 -9.18 3.49 6.79
N LYS A 10 -9.07 2.54 7.73
CA LYS A 10 -7.82 2.30 8.48
C LYS A 10 -6.77 1.69 7.56
N VAL A 11 -5.57 2.27 7.57
CA VAL A 11 -4.43 1.79 6.78
C VAL A 11 -3.24 1.55 7.68
N ILE A 12 -2.43 0.55 7.33
CA ILE A 12 -1.16 0.22 8.00
C ILE A 12 -0.10 -0.01 6.94
N LYS A 13 1.15 0.36 7.24
CA LYS A 13 2.25 0.30 6.27
C LYS A 13 3.08 -0.97 6.48
N ARG A 14 3.38 -1.67 5.39
CA ARG A 14 4.35 -2.77 5.40
C ARG A 14 5.73 -2.31 5.89
N LYS A 15 6.49 -3.21 6.50
CA LYS A 15 7.87 -2.95 6.93
C LYS A 15 8.90 -3.74 6.13
N VAL A 16 8.60 -4.99 5.76
CA VAL A 16 9.54 -5.89 5.06
C VAL A 16 8.83 -6.68 3.96
N PHE A 17 9.51 -6.87 2.82
CA PHE A 17 9.15 -7.90 1.85
C PHE A 17 10.05 -9.11 2.06
N LEU A 18 9.46 -10.29 2.20
CA LEU A 18 10.19 -11.53 2.53
C LEU A 18 10.87 -12.12 1.30
N ASP A 19 10.21 -12.07 0.14
CA ASP A 19 10.57 -12.83 -1.05
C ASP A 19 10.70 -11.95 -2.30
N ASP A 20 11.27 -10.77 -2.11
CA ASP A 20 11.69 -9.90 -3.22
C ASP A 20 12.65 -10.64 -4.18
N THR A 21 13.45 -11.56 -3.62
CA THR A 21 14.23 -12.56 -4.36
C THR A 21 13.75 -13.97 -4.00
N GLN A 22 13.82 -14.90 -4.95
CA GLN A 22 13.42 -16.31 -4.73
C GLN A 22 14.53 -17.15 -4.05
N ASN A 23 15.51 -16.51 -3.41
CA ASN A 23 16.62 -17.18 -2.73
C ASN A 23 16.26 -17.44 -1.26
N GLU A 24 16.37 -18.69 -0.81
CA GLU A 24 16.04 -19.06 0.57
C GLU A 24 16.89 -18.30 1.62
N ALA A 25 18.17 -18.01 1.32
CA ALA A 25 19.05 -17.30 2.25
C ALA A 25 18.59 -15.85 2.46
N ASP A 26 18.18 -15.17 1.39
CA ASP A 26 17.66 -13.81 1.45
C ASP A 26 16.34 -13.74 2.21
N ILE A 27 15.45 -14.71 1.97
CA ILE A 27 14.17 -14.82 2.69
C ILE A 27 14.42 -14.97 4.20
N ARG A 28 15.38 -15.81 4.62
CA ARG A 28 15.77 -15.95 6.03
C ARG A 28 16.31 -14.64 6.60
N ASN A 29 17.14 -13.92 5.85
CA ASN A 29 17.68 -12.63 6.27
C ASN A 29 16.58 -11.58 6.45
N GLN A 30 15.62 -11.51 5.50
CA GLN A 30 14.49 -10.61 5.59
C GLN A 30 13.55 -10.96 6.75
N PHE A 31 13.36 -12.25 7.05
CA PHE A 31 12.60 -12.68 8.21
C PHE A 31 13.23 -12.22 9.52
N ASN A 32 14.55 -12.41 9.68
CA ASN A 32 15.29 -11.94 10.86
C ASN A 32 15.25 -10.41 10.97
N ARG A 33 15.32 -9.70 9.84
CA ARG A 33 15.13 -8.24 9.78
C ARG A 33 13.73 -7.83 10.24
N ALA A 34 12.69 -8.59 9.89
CA ALA A 34 11.33 -8.33 10.36
C ALA A 34 11.21 -8.49 11.88
N ILE A 35 11.82 -9.52 12.47
CA ILE A 35 11.91 -9.69 13.93
C ILE A 35 12.61 -8.50 14.59
N ALA A 36 13.78 -8.10 14.06
CA ALA A 36 14.51 -6.96 14.60
C ALA A 36 13.70 -5.65 14.51
N LEU A 37 12.91 -5.46 13.45
CA LEU A 37 12.02 -4.32 13.31
C LEU A 37 10.83 -4.38 14.28
N ALA A 38 10.28 -5.57 14.53
CA ALA A 38 9.22 -5.75 15.53
C ALA A 38 9.73 -5.38 16.93
N ARG A 39 10.92 -5.84 17.31
CA ARG A 39 11.54 -5.50 18.60
C ARG A 39 11.76 -3.99 18.77
N ARG A 40 12.19 -3.31 17.70
CA ARG A 40 12.46 -1.86 17.76
C ARG A 40 11.21 -0.99 17.75
N ASN A 41 10.19 -1.40 17.02
CA ASN A 41 9.01 -0.56 16.76
C ASN A 41 7.75 -1.05 17.48
N GLY A 42 7.83 -2.12 18.27
CA GLY A 42 6.70 -2.83 18.88
C GLY A 42 6.05 -3.85 17.93
N SER A 43 5.88 -3.49 16.65
CA SER A 43 5.28 -4.37 15.65
C SER A 43 5.92 -4.23 14.26
N ALA A 44 5.83 -5.29 13.44
CA ALA A 44 6.27 -5.28 12.06
C ALA A 44 5.38 -6.15 11.18
N ILE A 45 5.10 -5.66 9.97
CA ILE A 45 4.36 -6.39 8.94
C ILE A 45 5.35 -6.82 7.86
N ALA A 46 5.52 -8.13 7.74
CA ALA A 46 6.25 -8.78 6.67
C ALA A 46 5.26 -9.30 5.62
N ILE A 47 5.52 -9.05 4.34
CA ILE A 47 4.69 -9.49 3.21
C ILE A 47 5.51 -10.46 2.37
N GLY A 48 4.93 -11.60 2.03
CA GLY A 48 5.49 -12.55 1.08
C GLY A 48 4.42 -13.10 0.15
N HIS A 49 4.83 -13.60 -1.01
CA HIS A 49 4.02 -14.28 -1.99
C HIS A 49 4.00 -15.79 -1.71
N PRO A 50 2.97 -16.52 -2.18
CA PRO A 50 2.86 -17.97 -1.97
C PRO A 50 3.79 -18.75 -2.91
N HIS A 51 5.10 -18.53 -2.78
CA HIS A 51 6.13 -19.31 -3.46
C HIS A 51 6.54 -20.53 -2.63
N PRO A 52 6.89 -21.66 -3.26
CA PRO A 52 7.31 -22.86 -2.54
C PRO A 52 8.56 -22.62 -1.68
N THR A 53 9.49 -21.78 -2.16
CA THR A 53 10.68 -21.35 -1.41
C THR A 53 10.32 -20.55 -0.17
N THR A 54 9.43 -19.56 -0.31
CA THR A 54 8.93 -18.74 0.81
C THR A 54 8.23 -19.59 1.86
N VAL A 55 7.33 -20.49 1.45
CA VAL A 55 6.59 -21.36 2.37
C VAL A 55 7.54 -22.28 3.14
N ARG A 56 8.53 -22.89 2.46
CA ARG A 56 9.51 -23.77 3.09
C ARG A 56 10.32 -23.06 4.18
N VAL A 57 10.81 -21.85 3.89
CA VAL A 57 11.55 -21.05 4.87
C VAL A 57 10.65 -20.66 6.04
N LEU A 58 9.42 -20.21 5.76
CA LEU A 58 8.47 -19.82 6.81
C LEU A 58 8.10 -21.00 7.72
N GLN A 59 7.89 -22.21 7.18
CA GLN A 59 7.63 -23.40 7.99
C GLN A 59 8.76 -23.70 8.98
N GLN A 60 10.02 -23.53 8.57
CA GLN A 60 11.18 -23.73 9.44
C GLN A 60 11.30 -22.61 10.49
N MET A 61 11.15 -21.36 10.08
CA MET A 61 11.42 -20.20 10.92
C MET A 61 10.29 -19.90 11.90
N VAL A 62 9.03 -20.11 11.51
CA VAL A 62 7.86 -19.90 12.39
C VAL A 62 7.84 -20.93 13.51
N TYR A 63 8.31 -22.16 13.26
CA TYR A 63 8.44 -23.16 14.31
C TYR A 63 9.50 -22.77 15.36
N ASN A 64 10.57 -22.11 14.92
CA ASN A 64 11.68 -21.66 15.76
C ASN A 64 11.55 -20.18 16.16
N LEU A 65 10.33 -19.68 16.30
CA LEU A 65 10.11 -18.27 16.61
C LEU A 65 10.59 -17.96 18.04
N PRO A 66 11.33 -16.85 18.26
CA PRO A 66 11.69 -16.42 19.60
C PRO A 66 10.44 -16.21 20.48
N PRO A 67 10.50 -16.53 21.79
CA PRO A 67 9.34 -16.46 22.68
C PRO A 67 8.84 -15.03 22.91
N ASP A 68 9.66 -14.02 22.62
CA ASP A 68 9.30 -12.59 22.69
C ASP A 68 8.51 -12.09 21.49
N ILE A 69 8.39 -12.90 20.43
CA ILE A 69 7.65 -12.54 19.21
C ILE A 69 6.38 -13.37 19.10
N THR A 70 5.25 -12.69 18.95
CA THR A 70 3.95 -13.32 18.72
C THR A 70 3.42 -12.98 17.34
N LEU A 71 2.99 -14.00 16.60
CA LEU A 71 2.27 -13.80 15.34
C LEU A 71 0.81 -13.44 15.64
N VAL A 72 0.38 -12.31 15.10
CA VAL A 72 -0.98 -11.79 15.26
C VAL A 72 -1.64 -11.57 13.91
N ARG A 73 -2.96 -11.50 13.90
CA ARG A 73 -3.70 -11.12 12.69
C ARG A 73 -3.39 -9.67 12.32
N PRO A 74 -3.26 -9.33 11.02
CA PRO A 74 -3.02 -7.95 10.57
C PRO A 74 -4.07 -6.96 11.08
N SER A 75 -5.32 -7.42 11.24
CA SER A 75 -6.42 -6.61 11.78
C SER A 75 -6.16 -6.09 13.20
N SER A 76 -5.43 -6.86 14.01
CA SER A 76 -5.08 -6.46 15.38
C SER A 76 -4.14 -5.25 15.41
N LEU A 77 -3.34 -5.06 14.36
CA LEU A 77 -2.40 -3.94 14.24
C LEU A 77 -3.03 -2.66 13.71
N LEU A 78 -4.29 -2.68 13.26
CA LEU A 78 -4.99 -1.51 12.69
C LEU A 78 -5.31 -0.42 13.73
N ASN A 79 -5.33 -0.79 15.01
CA ASN A 79 -5.64 0.14 16.11
C ASN A 79 -4.38 0.67 16.81
N GLU A 80 -3.21 0.19 16.42
CA GLU A 80 -1.94 0.58 17.03
C GLU A 80 -1.47 1.92 16.46
N PRO A 81 -0.98 2.86 17.30
CA PRO A 81 -0.46 4.14 16.83
C PRO A 81 0.70 3.91 15.86
N GLN A 82 0.44 4.19 14.58
CA GLN A 82 1.42 3.97 13.53
C GLN A 82 2.54 5.02 13.61
N VAL A 83 3.76 4.59 13.91
CA VAL A 83 4.94 5.46 13.87
C VAL A 83 5.24 5.80 12.41
N ASP A 84 4.91 7.04 12.01
CA ASP A 84 5.13 7.53 10.65
C ASP A 84 6.62 7.89 10.46
N ASN A 85 7.47 6.89 10.20
CA ASN A 85 8.90 7.08 9.87
C ASN A 85 9.13 7.73 8.49
N SER A 86 8.14 8.43 7.92
CA SER A 86 8.30 9.18 6.67
C SER A 86 9.07 10.49 6.87
N THR A 87 9.37 10.85 8.12
CA THR A 87 10.33 11.89 8.51
C THR A 87 11.43 11.25 9.36
N PRO A 88 12.74 11.41 9.03
CA PRO A 88 13.80 10.99 9.94
C PRO A 88 13.68 11.84 11.20
N ASN A 89 13.46 11.16 12.33
CA ASN A 89 13.39 11.76 13.64
C ASN A 89 14.83 12.16 14.02
N TYR A 90 15.21 13.43 13.79
CA TYR A 90 16.39 13.99 14.43
C TYR A 90 16.05 14.11 15.92
N ALA A 91 16.59 13.20 16.72
CA ALA A 91 16.50 13.26 18.17
C ALA A 91 17.07 14.60 18.66
N GLN A 92 16.28 15.40 19.37
CA GLN A 92 16.77 16.51 20.17
C GLN A 92 16.95 16.03 21.63
N PRO A 93 18.08 16.33 22.30
CA PRO A 93 18.19 16.18 23.75
C PRO A 93 17.33 17.25 24.46
N PRO A 94 16.90 17.01 25.72
CA PRO A 94 15.97 17.90 26.40
C PRO A 94 16.74 19.06 27.06
N ALA A 95 16.44 20.30 26.68
CA ALA A 95 16.18 21.41 27.61
C ALA A 95 16.08 22.76 26.87
N GLN A 96 15.15 23.58 27.35
CA GLN A 96 15.05 25.05 27.21
C GLN A 96 14.43 25.64 25.93
N GLN A 97 13.11 25.79 26.04
CA GLN A 97 12.28 26.91 25.58
C GLN A 97 13.03 28.12 24.99
N THR A 98 12.83 28.38 23.69
CA THR A 98 12.41 29.70 23.19
C THR A 98 11.52 29.48 21.97
N GLN A 99 10.34 30.11 21.96
CA GLN A 99 9.43 30.09 20.83
C GLN A 99 10.11 30.75 19.62
N GLN A 100 10.56 29.95 18.66
CA GLN A 100 10.95 30.45 17.35
C GLN A 100 9.90 30.00 16.34
N LYS A 101 9.18 30.99 15.78
CA LYS A 101 8.23 30.81 14.68
C LYS A 101 8.90 29.97 13.58
N PRO A 102 8.28 28.88 13.09
CA PRO A 102 8.90 28.01 12.11
C PRO A 102 9.23 28.82 10.85
N ARG A 103 10.52 28.90 10.53
CA ARG A 103 11.00 29.57 9.33
C ARG A 103 10.76 28.63 8.16
N ASN A 104 9.60 28.76 7.52
CA ASN A 104 9.27 27.99 6.32
C ASN A 104 10.26 28.34 5.19
N PRO A 105 11.09 27.39 4.70
CA PRO A 105 12.01 27.63 3.59
C PRO A 105 11.30 27.58 2.23
N PHE A 106 9.99 27.31 2.23
CA PHE A 106 9.18 27.23 1.02
C PHE A 106 8.68 28.62 0.64
N HIS A 107 9.37 29.24 -0.33
CA HIS A 107 8.76 30.28 -1.13
C HIS A 107 7.72 29.60 -2.03
N GLY A 108 6.43 29.87 -1.76
CA GLY A 108 5.34 29.35 -2.59
C GLY A 108 5.61 29.64 -4.06
N VAL A 109 5.54 28.61 -4.91
CA VAL A 109 5.62 28.79 -6.36
C VAL A 109 4.52 29.77 -6.79
N LYS A 110 4.89 30.83 -7.51
CA LYS A 110 3.93 31.79 -8.04
C LYS A 110 2.99 31.04 -8.97
N SER A 111 1.74 30.84 -8.54
CA SER A 111 0.73 30.15 -9.33
C SER A 111 0.57 30.86 -10.67
N CYS A 112 0.94 30.18 -11.75
CA CYS A 112 0.72 30.69 -13.10
C CYS A 112 -0.78 30.75 -13.34
N LYS A 113 -1.36 31.96 -13.32
CA LYS A 113 -2.74 32.16 -13.78
C LYS A 113 -2.75 31.97 -15.30
N PRO A 114 -3.53 31.03 -15.85
CA PRO A 114 -3.63 30.86 -17.30
C PRO A 114 -4.22 32.15 -17.89
N LYS A 115 -3.57 32.69 -18.93
CA LYS A 115 -4.01 33.95 -19.60
C LYS A 115 -5.27 33.78 -20.46
N ARG A 116 -5.81 32.56 -20.57
CA ARG A 116 -7.01 32.24 -21.33
C ARG A 116 -8.00 31.48 -20.45
N PRO A 117 -9.30 31.76 -20.55
CA PRO A 117 -10.31 30.95 -19.87
C PRO A 117 -10.18 29.51 -20.36
N LEU A 118 -10.16 28.57 -19.41
CA LEU A 118 -10.14 27.14 -19.71
C LEU A 118 -11.41 26.80 -20.48
N GLU A 119 -11.28 26.08 -21.60
CA GLU A 119 -12.44 25.62 -22.35
C GLU A 119 -13.32 24.74 -21.45
N PRO A 120 -14.65 24.87 -21.53
CA PRO A 120 -15.55 24.07 -20.73
C PRO A 120 -15.33 22.59 -21.08
N VAL A 121 -14.95 21.82 -20.07
CA VAL A 121 -14.82 20.37 -20.19
C VAL A 121 -16.20 19.83 -20.51
N ASN A 122 -16.38 19.32 -21.73
CA ASN A 122 -17.68 18.91 -22.24
C ASN A 122 -18.24 17.79 -21.35
N ALA A 123 -19.34 18.09 -20.64
CA ALA A 123 -19.97 17.19 -19.67
C ALA A 123 -20.40 15.84 -20.29
N SER A 124 -20.54 15.77 -21.62
CA SER A 124 -20.83 14.50 -22.30
C SER A 124 -19.67 13.49 -22.26
N ARG A 125 -18.42 13.92 -22.06
CA ARG A 125 -17.28 12.99 -21.95
C ARG A 125 -17.39 12.05 -20.75
N PHE A 126 -18.07 12.45 -19.68
CA PHE A 126 -18.29 11.56 -18.53
C PHE A 126 -19.12 10.33 -18.92
N PHE A 127 -20.18 10.55 -19.71
CA PHE A 127 -21.03 9.46 -20.19
C PHE A 127 -20.30 8.58 -21.22
N THR A 128 -19.45 9.16 -22.08
CA THR A 128 -18.64 8.38 -23.03
C THR A 128 -17.63 7.47 -22.31
N ILE A 129 -16.94 7.98 -21.29
CA ILE A 129 -15.95 7.17 -20.55
C ILE A 129 -16.65 6.05 -19.76
N LEU A 130 -17.83 6.33 -19.18
CA LEU A 130 -18.61 5.29 -18.51
C LEU A 130 -19.16 4.25 -19.49
N SER A 131 -19.65 4.65 -20.67
CA SER A 131 -20.14 3.70 -21.66
C SER A 131 -19.02 2.81 -22.21
N ASP A 132 -17.83 3.36 -22.42
CA ASP A 132 -16.66 2.59 -22.87
C ASP A 132 -16.22 1.57 -21.80
N SER A 133 -16.26 1.97 -20.52
CA SER A 133 -15.91 1.06 -19.42
C SER A 133 -16.92 -0.07 -19.22
N ILE A 134 -18.22 0.22 -19.39
CA ILE A 134 -19.27 -0.80 -19.29
C ILE A 134 -19.22 -1.77 -20.48
N SER A 135 -19.02 -1.27 -21.70
CA SER A 135 -18.97 -2.11 -22.91
C SER A 135 -17.77 -3.06 -22.94
N GLN A 136 -16.65 -2.68 -22.30
CA GLN A 136 -15.45 -3.52 -22.16
C GLN A 136 -15.44 -4.39 -20.91
N SER A 137 -16.50 -4.36 -20.10
CA SER A 137 -16.59 -5.22 -18.92
C SER A 137 -16.65 -6.71 -19.32
N ALA A 138 -15.95 -7.55 -18.56
CA ALA A 138 -15.90 -8.99 -18.78
C ALA A 138 -17.30 -9.64 -18.78
N LEU A 139 -18.26 -9.05 -18.05
CA LEU A 139 -19.66 -9.51 -18.02
C LEU A 139 -20.37 -9.24 -19.35
N ILE A 140 -20.25 -8.04 -19.92
CA ILE A 140 -20.85 -7.74 -21.23
C ILE A 140 -20.24 -8.61 -22.32
N GLN A 141 -18.91 -8.82 -22.32
CA GLN A 141 -18.27 -9.75 -23.25
C GLN A 141 -18.74 -11.20 -23.06
N TYR A 142 -18.87 -11.66 -21.81
CA TYR A 142 -19.42 -12.99 -21.51
C TYR A 142 -20.84 -13.17 -22.05
N TYR A 143 -21.72 -12.19 -21.85
CA TYR A 143 -23.08 -12.23 -22.40
C TYR A 143 -23.10 -12.19 -23.93
N ARG A 144 -22.24 -11.38 -24.57
CA ARG A 144 -22.13 -11.32 -26.03
C ARG A 144 -21.68 -12.66 -26.61
N LEU A 145 -20.66 -13.29 -26.01
CA LEU A 145 -20.17 -14.60 -26.42
C LEU A 145 -21.22 -15.70 -26.23
N LYS A 146 -21.99 -15.65 -25.14
CA LYS A 146 -23.07 -16.61 -24.86
C LYS A 146 -24.24 -16.48 -25.86
N TRP A 147 -24.57 -15.26 -26.28
CA TRP A 147 -25.64 -15.02 -27.26
C TRP A 147 -25.23 -15.34 -28.71
N GLN A 148 -23.97 -15.08 -29.11
CA GLN A 148 -23.47 -15.51 -30.43
C GLN A 148 -23.41 -17.03 -30.61
N GLY A 149 -23.32 -17.79 -29.52
CA GLY A 149 -23.40 -19.26 -29.56
C GLY A 149 -24.81 -19.82 -29.78
N TRP A 150 -25.85 -19.00 -29.66
CA TRP A 150 -27.26 -19.43 -29.84
C TRP A 150 -27.78 -19.21 -31.27
N ASP A 151 -27.15 -18.31 -32.04
CA ASP A 151 -27.55 -17.97 -33.42
C ASP A 151 -26.95 -18.89 -34.51
N ASN A 152 -26.09 -19.85 -34.14
CA ASN A 152 -25.59 -20.89 -35.06
C ASN A 152 -25.95 -22.31 -34.57
N PRO A 153 -27.21 -22.76 -34.73
CA PRO A 153 -27.53 -24.18 -34.67
C PRO A 153 -27.15 -24.84 -36.01
N GLY A 154 -25.93 -25.38 -36.08
CA GLY A 154 -25.55 -26.40 -37.07
C GLY A 154 -24.83 -25.89 -38.32
N ASN A 155 -23.57 -26.33 -38.45
CA ASN A 155 -23.07 -27.00 -39.64
C ASN A 155 -22.00 -28.02 -39.20
#